data_AF-A0A4P5TAQ5-F1
#
_entry.id   AF-A0A4P5TAQ5-F1
#
_cell.length_a   1.000
_cell.length_b   1.000
_cell.length_c   1.000
_cell.angle_alpha   90.00
_cell.angle_beta   90.00
_cell.angle_gamma   90.00
#
_symmetry.space_group_name_H-M   'P 1'
#
loop_
_entity.id
_entity.type
_entity.pdbx_description
1 polymer ?
#
loop_
_entity_poly.entity_id
_entity_poly.type
_entity_poly.pdbx_seq_one_letter_code
_entity_poly.pdbx_strand_id
1 'polypeptide(L)'
;MGCIFASSVEMLIAMRFFQAVGGCVGMVAARAMVRDIFPPTEFAKIFSSLMLIVAVSPILAPTFGGYVTASLGWHYVFVFLFILVSIIFVAVYFLLPQTRKPDPSVALKPLPILKNYIGVFRNTQFITYAVSGAISYSVVYTYITGSPHVFMDMFQATEKSYGWIFAIVAAGLIVSAQFNSLALNKFNSKDILKTAFSIQIVVGIIFVILAYLHALDIFSTIGMTICFIFCQGFIFPNASAFAMAPFEKNAGSASALLGFLQMIVGAASSALMSIFQEGSLIAMTIIMTSSTITGYVIFRLGERKMDQAASAALVAEEDLEMIEGF
;
A
#
# COMPACT_ATOMS: atom_id res chain seq x y z
N MET A 1 17.06 -9.39 -15.82
CA MET A 1 17.63 -9.91 -17.08
C MET A 1 16.55 -10.29 -18.08
N GLY A 2 15.62 -11.22 -17.77
CA GLY A 2 14.59 -11.67 -18.73
C GLY A 2 13.80 -10.54 -19.43
N CYS A 3 13.43 -9.48 -18.72
CA CYS A 3 12.71 -8.33 -19.30
C CYS A 3 13.49 -7.58 -20.40
N ILE A 4 14.83 -7.61 -20.39
CA ILE A 4 15.67 -6.94 -21.39
C ILE A 4 15.55 -7.64 -22.74
N PHE A 5 15.35 -8.95 -22.74
CA PHE A 5 15.28 -9.76 -23.94
C PHE A 5 13.83 -10.05 -24.35
N ALA A 6 12.85 -9.34 -23.78
CA ALA A 6 11.45 -9.55 -24.08
C ALA A 6 11.13 -9.06 -25.49
N SER A 7 10.79 -9.99 -26.38
CA SER A 7 10.39 -9.69 -27.76
C SER A 7 8.88 -9.54 -27.95
N SER A 8 8.08 -9.80 -26.90
CA SER A 8 6.63 -9.61 -26.90
C SER A 8 6.15 -9.10 -25.54
N VAL A 9 4.94 -8.53 -25.51
CA VAL A 9 4.32 -8.01 -24.28
C VAL A 9 4.04 -9.14 -23.29
N GLU A 10 3.61 -10.31 -23.77
CA GLU A 10 3.33 -11.49 -22.96
C GLU A 10 4.61 -12.00 -22.28
N MET A 11 5.73 -12.03 -23.01
CA MET A 11 7.03 -12.37 -22.43
C MET A 11 7.44 -11.35 -21.38
N LEU A 12 7.24 -10.06 -21.62
CA LEU A 12 7.53 -9.01 -20.64
C LEU A 12 6.68 -9.19 -19.37
N ILE A 13 5.39 -9.46 -19.50
CA ILE A 13 4.48 -9.73 -18.38
C ILE A 13 4.94 -10.96 -17.59
N ALA A 14 5.27 -12.06 -18.26
CA ALA A 14 5.76 -13.27 -17.61
C ALA A 14 7.07 -13.02 -16.84
N MET A 15 8.01 -12.27 -17.42
CA MET A 15 9.26 -11.92 -16.74
C MET A 15 9.03 -10.97 -15.56
N ARG A 16 8.09 -10.03 -15.66
CA ARG A 16 7.69 -9.17 -14.54
C ARG A 16 7.02 -9.95 -13.41
N PHE A 17 6.28 -11.02 -13.72
CA PHE A 17 5.74 -11.92 -12.70
C PHE A 17 6.86 -12.56 -11.88
N PHE A 18 7.86 -13.16 -12.52
CA PHE A 18 9.01 -13.73 -11.81
C PHE A 18 9.81 -12.67 -11.04
N GLN A 19 9.95 -11.46 -11.58
CA GLN A 19 10.57 -10.34 -10.88
C GLN A 19 9.79 -9.96 -9.61
N ALA A 20 8.46 -9.93 -9.66
CA ALA A 20 7.61 -9.64 -8.51
C ALA A 20 7.73 -10.72 -7.43
N VAL A 21 7.74 -12.01 -7.82
CA VAL A 21 7.95 -13.14 -6.90
C VAL A 21 9.28 -12.99 -6.14
N GLY A 22 10.36 -12.66 -6.84
CA GLY A 22 11.66 -12.38 -6.20
C GLY A 22 11.64 -11.14 -5.31
N GLY A 23 10.95 -10.07 -5.73
CA GLY A 23 10.83 -8.82 -4.99
C GLY A 23 10.17 -8.98 -3.60
N CYS A 24 9.22 -9.90 -3.47
CA CYS A 24 8.56 -10.19 -2.19
C CYS A 24 9.53 -10.65 -1.09
N VAL A 25 10.62 -11.34 -1.46
CA VAL A 25 11.61 -11.86 -0.50
C VAL A 25 12.31 -10.73 0.25
N GLY A 26 12.63 -9.63 -0.45
CA GLY A 26 13.43 -8.53 0.10
C GLY A 26 12.79 -7.90 1.34
N MET A 27 11.49 -7.60 1.31
CA MET A 27 10.79 -6.97 2.44
C MET A 27 10.71 -7.88 3.67
N VAL A 28 10.46 -9.17 3.49
CA VAL A 28 10.31 -10.12 4.60
C VAL A 28 11.68 -10.50 5.17
N ALA A 29 12.64 -10.81 4.31
CA ALA A 29 14.00 -11.19 4.70
C ALA A 29 14.70 -10.04 5.45
N ALA A 30 14.60 -8.80 4.96
CA ALA A 30 15.21 -7.66 5.64
C ALA A 30 14.73 -7.52 7.08
N ARG A 31 13.42 -7.66 7.34
CA ARG A 31 12.88 -7.56 8.70
C ARG A 31 13.28 -8.72 9.61
N ALA A 32 13.35 -9.94 9.08
CA ALA A 32 13.84 -11.10 9.82
C ALA A 32 15.32 -10.94 10.17
N MET A 33 16.15 -10.53 9.21
CA MET A 33 17.58 -10.31 9.39
C MET A 33 17.89 -9.24 10.42
N VAL A 34 17.11 -8.14 10.48
CA VAL A 34 17.27 -7.13 11.54
C VAL A 34 17.07 -7.76 12.92
N ARG A 35 16.08 -8.64 13.07
CA ARG A 35 15.80 -9.31 14.35
C ARG A 35 16.84 -10.37 14.73
N ASP A 36 17.52 -10.94 13.74
CA ASP A 36 18.56 -11.95 13.96
C ASP A 36 19.96 -11.36 14.20
N ILE A 37 20.25 -10.18 13.65
CA ILE A 37 21.60 -9.56 13.71
C ILE A 37 21.73 -8.57 14.86
N PHE A 38 20.69 -7.77 15.12
CA PHE A 38 20.79 -6.63 16.03
C PHE A 38 20.17 -6.92 17.40
N PRO A 39 20.61 -6.23 18.47
CA PRO A 39 19.94 -6.28 19.76
C PRO A 39 18.57 -5.60 19.68
N PRO A 40 17.56 -6.04 20.47
CA PRO A 40 16.20 -5.47 20.45
C PRO A 40 16.13 -3.96 20.67
N THR A 41 17.08 -3.39 21.42
CA THR A 41 17.21 -1.94 21.66
C THR A 41 17.50 -1.14 20.39
N GLU A 42 18.04 -1.78 19.35
CA GLU A 42 18.39 -1.13 18.08
C GLU A 42 17.32 -1.31 16.99
N PHE A 43 16.36 -2.22 17.16
CA PHE A 43 15.35 -2.55 16.15
C PHE A 43 14.64 -1.32 15.62
N ALA A 44 14.16 -0.44 16.51
CA ALA A 44 13.44 0.76 16.11
C ALA A 44 14.29 1.67 15.22
N LYS A 45 15.57 1.86 15.56
CA LYS A 45 16.51 2.68 14.78
C LYS A 45 16.73 2.11 13.38
N ILE A 46 17.01 0.81 13.29
CA ILE A 46 17.26 0.14 12.00
C ILE A 46 15.98 0.11 11.15
N PHE A 47 14.83 -0.19 11.75
CA PHE A 47 13.54 -0.17 11.04
C PHE A 47 13.18 1.23 10.54
N SER A 48 13.45 2.29 11.31
CA SER A 48 13.25 3.67 10.85
C SER A 48 14.13 3.99 9.65
N SER A 49 15.41 3.55 9.63
CA SER A 49 16.28 3.72 8.46
C SER A 49 15.74 2.98 7.23
N LEU A 50 15.25 1.74 7.40
CA LEU A 50 14.64 0.98 6.30
C LEU A 50 13.37 1.66 5.77
N MET A 51 12.51 2.16 6.66
CA MET A 51 11.30 2.89 6.30
C MET A 51 11.61 4.17 5.53
N LEU A 52 12.69 4.88 5.89
CA LEU A 52 13.13 6.08 5.17
C LEU A 52 13.51 5.76 3.71
N ILE A 53 14.26 4.67 3.49
CA ILE A 53 14.62 4.23 2.13
C ILE A 53 13.36 3.91 1.31
N VAL A 54 12.42 3.17 1.91
CA VAL A 54 11.14 2.83 1.27
C VAL A 54 10.34 4.09 0.95
N ALA A 55 10.30 5.08 1.85
CA ALA A 55 9.59 6.33 1.64
C ALA A 55 10.19 7.17 0.50
N VAL A 56 11.51 7.20 0.36
CA VAL A 56 12.19 8.00 -0.68
C VAL A 56 12.12 7.33 -2.07
N SER A 57 12.00 6.00 -2.12
CA SER A 57 12.01 5.23 -3.37
C SER A 57 10.96 5.69 -4.40
N PRO A 58 9.68 5.93 -4.06
CA PRO A 58 8.67 6.44 -5.00
C PRO A 58 8.96 7.81 -5.62
N ILE A 59 9.83 8.62 -5.01
CA ILE A 59 10.24 9.92 -5.56
C ILE A 59 11.41 9.73 -6.54
N LEU A 60 12.38 8.91 -6.15
CA LEU A 60 13.58 8.68 -6.95
C LEU A 60 13.30 7.81 -8.18
N ALA A 61 12.49 6.76 -8.03
CA ALA A 61 12.31 5.76 -9.08
C ALA A 61 11.66 6.31 -10.38
N PRO A 62 10.57 7.10 -10.35
CA PRO A 62 9.99 7.69 -11.55
C PRO A 62 10.88 8.78 -12.16
N THR A 63 11.57 9.57 -11.32
CA THR A 63 12.49 10.61 -11.80
C THR A 63 13.65 9.94 -12.55
N PHE A 64 14.36 9.02 -11.89
CA PHE A 64 15.46 8.27 -12.51
C PHE A 64 14.97 7.47 -13.72
N GLY A 65 13.85 6.77 -13.60
CA GLY A 65 13.23 6.00 -14.67
C GLY A 65 12.87 6.85 -15.88
N GLY A 66 12.32 8.05 -15.68
CA GLY A 66 12.00 9.00 -16.75
C GLY A 66 13.25 9.52 -17.45
N TYR A 67 14.32 9.84 -16.72
CA TYR A 67 15.59 10.24 -17.34
C TYR A 67 16.24 9.10 -18.13
N VAL A 68 16.29 7.88 -17.58
CA VAL A 68 16.86 6.72 -18.25
C VAL A 68 16.06 6.35 -19.49
N THR A 69 14.73 6.32 -19.39
CA THR A 69 13.86 5.99 -20.52
C THR A 69 14.02 7.02 -21.64
N ALA A 70 14.07 8.31 -21.29
CA ALA A 70 14.15 9.38 -22.29
C ALA A 70 15.50 9.47 -23.01
N SER A 71 16.56 8.95 -22.41
CA SER A 71 17.94 9.07 -22.94
C SER A 71 18.50 7.78 -23.51
N LEU A 72 18.20 6.64 -22.88
CA LEU A 72 18.76 5.33 -23.21
C LEU A 72 17.68 4.32 -23.65
N GLY A 73 16.41 4.63 -23.38
CA GLY A 73 15.29 3.73 -23.63
C GLY A 73 14.97 2.81 -22.43
N TRP A 74 13.76 2.26 -22.43
CA TRP A 74 13.20 1.52 -21.29
C TRP A 74 13.98 0.26 -20.91
N HIS A 75 14.66 -0.40 -21.87
CA HIS A 75 15.46 -1.60 -21.61
C HIS A 75 16.57 -1.34 -20.57
N TYR A 76 17.16 -0.14 -20.57
CA TYR A 76 18.24 0.22 -19.65
C TYR A 76 17.77 0.36 -18.21
N VAL A 77 16.47 0.59 -17.96
CA VAL A 77 15.90 0.53 -16.60
C VAL A 77 16.17 -0.85 -15.99
N PHE A 78 15.98 -1.92 -16.76
CA PHE A 78 16.25 -3.28 -16.30
C PHE A 78 17.75 -3.61 -16.18
N VAL A 79 18.60 -2.99 -16.99
CA VAL A 79 20.06 -3.09 -16.86
C VAL A 79 20.52 -2.47 -15.55
N PHE A 80 20.07 -1.24 -15.23
CA PHE A 80 20.38 -0.58 -13.97
C PHE A 80 19.89 -1.38 -12.76
N LEU A 81 18.66 -1.89 -12.79
CA LEU A 81 18.14 -2.76 -11.73
C LEU A 81 18.99 -4.03 -11.57
N PHE A 82 19.45 -4.63 -12.68
CA PHE A 82 20.32 -5.80 -12.61
C PHE A 82 21.68 -5.48 -11.98
N ILE A 83 22.31 -4.36 -12.36
CA ILE A 83 23.57 -3.91 -11.76
C ILE A 83 23.39 -3.68 -10.26
N LEU A 84 22.34 -2.96 -9.87
CA LEU A 84 22.04 -2.67 -8.47
C LEU A 84 21.82 -3.94 -7.66
N VAL A 85 21.01 -4.88 -8.15
CA VAL A 85 20.76 -6.16 -7.48
C VAL A 85 22.04 -7.01 -7.42
N SER A 86 22.90 -6.95 -8.44
CA SER A 86 24.19 -7.67 -8.43
C SER A 86 25.13 -7.12 -7.36
N ILE A 87 25.18 -5.79 -7.20
CA ILE A 87 25.95 -5.15 -6.12
C ILE A 87 25.40 -5.58 -4.75
N ILE A 88 24.07 -5.55 -4.57
CA ILE A 88 23.44 -6.01 -3.32
C ILE A 88 23.75 -7.50 -3.07
N PHE A 89 23.68 -8.34 -4.09
CA PHE A 89 23.96 -9.76 -3.96
C PHE A 89 25.41 -10.02 -3.52
N VAL A 90 26.38 -9.35 -4.13
CA VAL A 90 27.80 -9.40 -3.74
C VAL A 90 27.96 -8.90 -2.31
N ALA A 91 27.34 -7.78 -1.95
CA ALA A 91 27.39 -7.24 -0.60
C ALA A 91 26.81 -8.21 0.44
N VAL A 92 25.66 -8.84 0.17
CA VAL A 92 25.07 -9.83 1.08
C VAL A 92 25.97 -11.06 1.21
N TYR A 93 26.54 -11.55 0.11
CA TYR A 93 27.42 -12.72 0.12
C TYR A 93 28.68 -12.50 0.96
N PHE A 94 29.29 -11.31 0.91
CA PHE A 94 30.56 -11.03 1.59
C PHE A 94 30.43 -10.33 2.95
N LEU A 95 29.40 -9.49 3.14
CA LEU A 95 29.28 -8.64 4.34
C LEU A 95 28.29 -9.18 5.36
N LEU A 96 27.34 -10.02 4.95
CA LEU A 96 26.31 -10.49 5.86
C LEU A 96 26.84 -11.63 6.74
N PRO A 97 26.81 -11.51 8.08
CA PRO A 97 27.22 -12.61 8.95
C PRO A 97 26.27 -13.80 8.82
N GLN A 98 26.80 -15.03 8.92
CA GLN A 98 25.99 -16.25 9.01
C GLN A 98 25.29 -16.30 10.37
N THR A 99 24.02 -15.88 10.40
CA THR A 99 23.37 -15.44 11.64
C THR A 99 22.54 -16.47 12.38
N ARG A 100 22.17 -17.61 11.77
CA ARG A 100 21.42 -18.67 12.47
C ARG A 100 21.70 -20.05 11.94
N LYS A 101 21.97 -21.00 12.85
CA LYS A 101 21.84 -22.43 12.55
C LYS A 101 20.36 -22.74 12.32
N PRO A 102 20.01 -23.66 11.40
CA PRO A 102 18.63 -24.09 11.21
C PRO A 102 18.03 -24.51 12.55
N ASP A 103 16.90 -23.92 12.94
CA ASP A 103 16.17 -24.31 14.15
C ASP A 103 15.21 -25.45 13.79
N PRO A 104 15.51 -26.71 14.16
CA PRO A 104 14.69 -27.85 13.78
C PRO A 104 13.34 -27.87 14.52
N SER A 105 13.19 -27.06 15.58
CA SER A 105 11.96 -26.97 16.37
C SER A 105 10.87 -26.15 15.65
N VAL A 106 11.26 -25.26 14.73
CA VAL A 106 10.34 -24.49 13.88
C VAL A 106 9.95 -25.34 12.69
N ALA A 107 8.94 -26.19 12.88
CA ALA A 107 8.40 -26.97 11.78
C ALA A 107 7.62 -26.06 10.82
N LEU A 108 8.15 -25.88 9.59
CA LEU A 108 7.47 -25.22 8.47
C LEU A 108 6.31 -26.07 7.93
N LYS A 109 5.35 -26.38 8.80
CA LYS A 109 4.17 -27.19 8.46
C LYS A 109 3.13 -26.27 7.82
N PRO A 110 2.65 -26.55 6.60
CA PRO A 110 1.70 -25.68 5.90
C PRO A 110 0.33 -25.61 6.60
N LEU A 111 -0.11 -26.70 7.24
CA LEU A 111 -1.43 -26.77 7.88
C LEU A 111 -1.58 -25.82 9.08
N PRO A 112 -0.66 -25.80 10.07
CA PRO A 112 -0.69 -24.82 11.16
C PRO A 112 -0.60 -23.37 10.68
N ILE A 113 0.22 -23.10 9.66
CA ILE A 113 0.35 -21.76 9.07
C ILE A 113 -0.99 -21.32 8.46
N LEU A 114 -1.64 -22.20 7.69
CA LEU A 114 -2.95 -21.91 7.10
C LEU A 114 -4.03 -21.70 8.17
N LYS A 115 -4.05 -22.52 9.23
CA LYS A 115 -4.96 -22.32 10.38
C LYS A 115 -4.76 -20.95 11.04
N ASN A 116 -3.52 -20.51 11.21
CA ASN A 116 -3.22 -19.18 11.74
C ASN A 116 -3.75 -18.07 10.83
N TYR A 117 -3.54 -18.16 9.50
CA TYR A 117 -4.09 -17.18 8.56
C TYR A 117 -5.62 -17.14 8.58
N ILE A 118 -6.28 -18.30 8.62
CA ILE A 118 -7.75 -18.38 8.72
C ILE A 118 -8.23 -17.74 10.02
N GLY A 119 -7.53 -17.98 11.14
CA GLY A 119 -7.84 -17.36 12.43
C GLY A 119 -7.77 -15.83 12.38
N VAL A 120 -6.73 -15.28 11.76
CA VAL A 120 -6.60 -13.83 11.54
C VAL A 120 -7.73 -13.32 10.65
N PHE A 121 -7.99 -13.97 9.52
CA PHE A 121 -9.01 -13.54 8.55
C PHE A 121 -10.44 -13.56 9.14
N ARG A 122 -10.71 -14.46 10.09
CA ARG A 122 -12.01 -14.54 10.79
C ARG A 122 -12.23 -13.46 11.85
N ASN A 123 -11.19 -12.74 12.26
CA ASN A 123 -11.35 -11.66 13.22
C ASN A 123 -12.06 -10.46 12.56
N THR A 124 -13.22 -10.08 13.13
CA THR A 124 -14.06 -9.01 12.58
C THR A 124 -13.35 -7.65 12.50
N GLN A 125 -12.54 -7.32 13.50
CA GLN A 125 -11.78 -6.07 13.51
C GLN A 125 -10.70 -6.10 12.42
N PHE A 126 -9.93 -7.19 12.32
CA PHE A 126 -8.94 -7.36 11.26
C PHE A 126 -9.55 -7.14 9.88
N ILE A 127 -10.58 -7.91 9.53
CA ILE A 127 -11.12 -7.90 8.17
C ILE A 127 -11.75 -6.56 7.83
N THR A 128 -12.42 -5.91 8.79
CA THR A 128 -13.04 -4.59 8.60
C THR A 128 -11.98 -3.56 8.21
N TYR A 129 -10.92 -3.43 9.00
CA TYR A 129 -9.90 -2.41 8.77
C TYR A 129 -8.91 -2.79 7.67
N ALA A 130 -8.55 -4.07 7.54
CA ALA A 130 -7.66 -4.55 6.50
C ALA A 130 -8.28 -4.42 5.10
N VAL A 131 -9.55 -4.81 4.92
CA VAL A 131 -10.22 -4.73 3.62
C VAL A 131 -10.58 -3.28 3.27
N SER A 132 -11.09 -2.49 4.22
CA SER A 132 -11.36 -1.06 3.96
C SER A 132 -10.08 -0.29 3.62
N GLY A 133 -9.00 -0.55 4.37
CA GLY A 133 -7.68 0.01 4.11
C GLY A 133 -7.10 -0.44 2.76
N ALA A 134 -7.19 -1.72 2.42
CA ALA A 134 -6.70 -2.26 1.14
C ALA A 134 -7.47 -1.69 -0.06
N ILE A 135 -8.80 -1.65 0.01
CA ILE A 135 -9.67 -1.06 -1.02
C ILE A 135 -9.39 0.43 -1.17
N SER A 136 -9.22 1.18 -0.07
CA SER A 136 -8.82 2.58 -0.18
C SER A 136 -7.43 2.73 -0.80
N TYR A 137 -6.47 1.88 -0.43
CA TYR A 137 -5.10 1.95 -0.96
C TYR A 137 -5.00 1.58 -2.44
N SER A 138 -6.03 0.95 -3.02
CA SER A 138 -6.15 0.70 -4.46
C SER A 138 -5.97 1.98 -5.29
N VAL A 139 -6.35 3.14 -4.72
CA VAL A 139 -6.17 4.48 -5.27
C VAL A 139 -4.74 4.73 -5.72
N VAL A 140 -3.76 4.34 -4.91
CA VAL A 140 -2.34 4.53 -5.23
C VAL A 140 -1.96 3.69 -6.44
N TYR A 141 -2.43 2.44 -6.53
CA TYR A 141 -2.17 1.55 -7.66
C TYR A 141 -2.89 1.98 -8.95
N THR A 142 -4.12 2.50 -8.83
CA THR A 142 -4.86 3.09 -9.94
C THR A 142 -4.12 4.29 -10.50
N TYR A 143 -3.60 5.17 -9.64
CA TYR A 143 -2.75 6.29 -10.06
C TYR A 143 -1.46 5.81 -10.72
N ILE A 144 -0.75 4.85 -10.14
CA ILE A 144 0.48 4.28 -10.71
C ILE A 144 0.23 3.76 -12.13
N THR A 145 -0.90 3.11 -12.35
CA THR A 145 -1.24 2.48 -13.63
C THR A 145 -1.81 3.47 -14.66
N GLY A 146 -2.70 4.36 -14.23
CA GLY A 146 -3.42 5.27 -15.13
C GLY A 146 -2.69 6.58 -15.43
N SER A 147 -1.84 7.06 -14.52
CA SER A 147 -1.17 8.36 -14.66
C SER A 147 -0.26 8.51 -15.88
N PRO A 148 0.48 7.48 -16.38
CA PRO A 148 1.20 7.58 -17.64
C PRO A 148 0.30 8.02 -18.79
N HIS A 149 -0.86 7.39 -18.93
CA HIS A 149 -1.79 7.68 -20.01
C HIS A 149 -2.44 9.07 -19.83
N VAL A 150 -2.78 9.46 -18.60
CA VAL A 150 -3.31 10.79 -18.32
C VAL A 150 -2.28 11.89 -18.64
N PHE A 151 -1.06 11.77 -18.16
CA PHE A 151 -0.09 12.86 -18.28
C PHE A 151 0.72 12.82 -19.57
N MET A 152 1.16 11.64 -20.04
CA MET A 152 1.97 11.52 -21.26
C MET A 152 1.11 11.42 -22.51
N ASP A 153 0.07 10.57 -22.52
CA ASP A 153 -0.73 10.36 -23.74
C ASP A 153 -1.79 11.46 -23.93
N MET A 154 -2.52 11.85 -22.87
CA MET A 154 -3.57 12.86 -22.97
C MET A 154 -3.03 14.30 -22.83
N PHE A 155 -2.21 14.60 -21.83
CA PHE A 155 -1.61 15.94 -21.64
C PHE A 155 -0.27 16.15 -22.36
N GLN A 156 0.25 15.14 -23.08
CA GLN A 156 1.48 15.27 -23.88
C GLN A 156 2.73 15.66 -23.07
N ALA A 157 2.77 15.32 -21.77
CA ALA A 157 3.93 15.52 -20.94
C ALA A 157 5.09 14.61 -21.38
N THR A 158 6.30 15.17 -21.47
CA THR A 158 7.49 14.36 -21.74
C THR A 158 7.78 13.38 -20.60
N GLU A 159 8.51 12.30 -20.86
CA GLU A 159 8.92 11.32 -19.84
C GLU A 159 9.66 11.95 -18.64
N LYS A 160 10.47 12.99 -18.89
CA LYS A 160 11.16 13.74 -17.83
C LYS A 160 10.17 14.52 -16.98
N SER A 161 9.24 15.23 -17.62
CA SER A 161 8.19 15.98 -16.92
C SER A 161 7.28 15.04 -16.12
N TYR A 162 6.92 13.90 -16.68
CA TYR A 162 6.15 12.86 -15.99
C TYR A 162 6.87 12.34 -14.75
N GLY A 163 8.19 12.09 -14.83
CA GLY A 163 9.00 11.71 -13.67
C GLY A 163 8.88 12.71 -12.52
N TRP A 164 8.94 14.01 -12.81
CA TRP A 164 8.73 15.09 -11.83
C TRP A 164 7.30 15.16 -11.29
N ILE A 165 6.30 15.03 -12.16
CA ILE A 165 4.88 15.00 -11.76
C ILE A 165 4.63 13.88 -10.75
N PHE A 166 5.10 12.67 -11.07
CA PHE A 166 4.97 11.52 -10.19
C PHE A 166 5.70 11.75 -8.86
N ALA A 167 6.93 12.27 -8.91
CA ALA A 167 7.71 12.56 -7.71
C ALA A 167 6.99 13.54 -6.76
N ILE A 168 6.38 14.60 -7.30
CA ILE A 168 5.63 15.59 -6.50
C ILE A 168 4.37 14.95 -5.89
N VAL A 169 3.63 14.16 -6.66
CA VAL A 169 2.44 13.45 -6.15
C VAL A 169 2.82 12.44 -5.06
N ALA A 170 3.90 11.69 -5.27
CA ALA A 170 4.44 10.75 -4.28
C ALA A 170 4.92 11.46 -3.00
N ALA A 171 5.54 12.63 -3.13
CA ALA A 171 5.92 13.45 -1.98
C ALA A 171 4.70 13.86 -1.14
N GLY A 172 3.56 14.14 -1.78
CA GLY A 172 2.29 14.42 -1.09
C GLY A 172 1.86 13.29 -0.13
N LEU A 173 2.07 12.03 -0.51
CA LEU A 173 1.78 10.86 0.33
C LEU A 173 2.71 10.76 1.54
N ILE A 174 4.00 11.08 1.38
CA ILE A 174 4.98 11.07 2.48
C ILE A 174 4.67 12.20 3.45
N VAL A 175 4.45 13.41 2.92
CA VAL A 175 4.12 14.58 3.73
C VAL A 175 2.85 14.31 4.53
N SER A 176 1.79 13.76 3.92
CA SER A 176 0.57 13.46 4.67
C SER A 176 0.76 12.42 5.78
N ALA A 177 1.63 11.43 5.61
CA ALA A 177 1.97 10.50 6.69
C ALA A 177 2.64 11.21 7.89
N GLN A 178 3.48 12.23 7.63
CA GLN A 178 4.04 13.06 8.70
C GLN A 178 2.96 13.89 9.39
N PHE A 179 2.05 14.50 8.64
CA PHE A 179 0.91 15.23 9.21
C PHE A 179 -0.01 14.32 10.02
N ASN A 180 -0.21 13.06 9.59
CA ASN A 180 -0.95 12.08 10.36
C ASN A 180 -0.31 11.81 11.73
N SER A 181 1.02 11.64 11.77
CA SER A 181 1.75 11.48 13.04
C SER A 181 1.56 12.69 13.97
N LEU A 182 1.50 13.91 13.43
CA LEU A 182 1.23 15.11 14.22
C LEU A 182 -0.24 15.20 14.68
N ALA A 183 -1.18 14.81 13.82
CA ALA A 183 -2.61 14.80 14.13
C ALA A 183 -2.95 13.81 15.25
N LEU A 184 -2.27 12.66 15.30
CA LEU A 184 -2.43 11.67 16.36
C LEU A 184 -2.05 12.16 17.76
N ASN A 185 -1.27 13.25 17.88
CA ASN A 185 -0.97 13.87 19.17
C ASN A 185 -2.17 14.66 19.74
N LYS A 186 -3.18 14.97 18.92
CA LYS A 186 -4.33 15.81 19.30
C LYS A 186 -5.67 15.14 19.09
N PHE A 187 -5.78 14.19 18.17
CA PHE A 187 -7.03 13.57 17.75
C PHE A 187 -6.95 12.06 17.81
N ASN A 188 -8.09 11.42 18.04
CA ASN A 188 -8.19 9.95 18.02
C ASN A 188 -8.04 9.41 16.59
N SER A 189 -7.32 8.30 16.46
CA SER A 189 -7.10 7.60 15.18
C SER A 189 -8.40 7.29 14.41
N LYS A 190 -9.47 6.91 15.13
CA LYS A 190 -10.79 6.60 14.56
C LYS A 190 -11.46 7.84 13.94
N ASP A 191 -11.32 9.00 14.57
CA ASP A 191 -11.88 10.27 14.07
C ASP A 191 -11.07 10.83 12.89
N ILE A 192 -9.74 10.67 12.94
CA ILE A 192 -8.85 10.97 11.82
C ILE A 192 -9.24 10.13 10.61
N LEU A 193 -9.44 8.82 10.80
CA LEU A 193 -9.81 7.89 9.72
C LEU A 193 -11.16 8.28 9.09
N LYS A 194 -12.20 8.55 9.90
CA LYS A 194 -13.52 9.01 9.43
C LYS A 194 -13.44 10.30 8.63
N THR A 195 -12.72 11.28 9.16
CA THR A 195 -12.55 12.60 8.54
C THR A 195 -11.78 12.48 7.22
N ALA A 196 -10.68 11.72 7.18
CA ALA A 196 -9.88 11.52 5.99
C ALA A 196 -10.67 10.85 4.85
N PHE A 197 -11.45 9.80 5.15
CA PHE A 197 -12.35 9.20 4.17
C PHE A 197 -13.39 10.20 3.65
N SER A 198 -14.02 10.96 4.54
CA SER A 198 -15.06 11.92 4.17
C SER A 198 -14.51 13.02 3.26
N ILE A 199 -13.35 13.59 3.61
CA ILE A 199 -12.66 14.57 2.78
C ILE A 199 -12.28 13.97 1.43
N GLN A 200 -11.71 12.77 1.41
CA GLN A 200 -11.29 12.12 0.17
C GLN A 200 -12.47 11.83 -0.77
N ILE A 201 -13.64 11.47 -0.24
CA ILE A 201 -14.86 11.29 -1.04
C ILE A 201 -15.29 12.62 -1.66
N VAL A 202 -15.32 13.71 -0.88
CA VAL A 202 -15.70 15.04 -1.39
C VAL A 202 -14.73 15.48 -2.49
N VAL A 203 -13.42 15.39 -2.25
CA VAL A 203 -12.39 15.70 -3.25
C VAL A 203 -12.55 14.82 -4.48
N GLY A 204 -12.85 13.53 -4.31
CA GLY A 204 -13.11 12.59 -5.39
C GLY A 204 -14.28 12.95 -6.27
N ILE A 205 -15.42 13.27 -5.66
CA ILE A 205 -16.63 13.69 -6.37
C ILE A 205 -16.34 14.96 -7.17
N ILE A 206 -15.67 15.95 -6.57
CA ILE A 206 -15.25 17.17 -7.26
C ILE A 206 -14.32 16.81 -8.43
N PHE A 207 -13.35 15.93 -8.22
CA PHE A 207 -12.39 15.53 -9.25
C PHE A 207 -13.07 14.84 -10.43
N VAL A 208 -14.01 13.91 -10.18
CA VAL A 208 -14.82 13.25 -11.20
C VAL A 208 -15.67 14.25 -11.98
N ILE A 209 -16.33 15.19 -11.29
CA ILE A 209 -17.16 16.22 -11.94
C ILE A 209 -16.29 17.10 -12.85
N LEU A 210 -15.16 17.60 -12.36
CA LEU A 210 -14.28 18.47 -13.14
C LEU A 210 -13.65 17.72 -14.34
N ALA A 211 -13.32 16.43 -14.17
CA ALA A 211 -12.86 15.58 -15.26
C ALA A 211 -13.94 15.39 -16.32
N TYR A 212 -15.18 15.11 -15.91
CA TYR A 212 -16.33 14.94 -16.82
C TYR A 212 -16.65 16.22 -17.60
N LEU A 213 -16.55 17.39 -16.94
CA LEU A 213 -16.76 18.69 -17.56
C LEU A 213 -15.59 19.15 -18.44
N HIS A 214 -14.50 18.35 -18.54
CA HIS A 214 -13.28 18.71 -19.25
C HIS A 214 -12.69 20.06 -18.78
N ALA A 215 -12.89 20.38 -17.49
CA ALA A 215 -12.49 21.65 -16.88
C ALA A 215 -11.10 21.60 -16.24
N LEU A 216 -10.35 20.51 -16.46
CA LEU A 216 -9.04 20.28 -15.87
C LEU A 216 -7.93 20.40 -16.93
N ASP A 217 -6.98 21.27 -16.64
CA ASP A 217 -5.67 21.27 -17.28
C ASP A 217 -4.68 20.37 -16.53
N ILE A 218 -3.43 20.33 -16.99
CA ILE A 218 -2.39 19.52 -16.38
C ILE A 218 -2.12 19.91 -14.91
N PHE A 219 -2.10 21.21 -14.58
CA PHE A 219 -1.75 21.69 -13.25
C PHE A 219 -2.86 21.45 -12.23
N SER A 220 -4.10 21.71 -12.61
CA SER A 220 -5.29 21.41 -11.82
C SER A 220 -5.48 19.90 -11.63
N THR A 221 -5.16 19.08 -12.64
CA THR A 221 -5.14 17.61 -12.50
C THR A 221 -4.10 17.16 -11.48
N ILE A 222 -2.88 17.71 -11.52
CA ILE A 222 -1.83 17.44 -10.53
C ILE A 222 -2.32 17.84 -9.13
N GLY A 223 -2.85 19.06 -8.98
CA GLY A 223 -3.35 19.58 -7.71
C GLY A 223 -4.46 18.70 -7.10
N MET A 224 -5.45 18.32 -7.90
CA MET A 224 -6.53 17.42 -7.47
C MET A 224 -6.02 16.03 -7.11
N THR A 225 -5.07 15.50 -7.88
CA THR A 225 -4.44 14.21 -7.60
C THR A 225 -3.67 14.25 -6.28
N ILE A 226 -2.91 15.31 -6.02
CA ILE A 226 -2.22 15.52 -4.74
C ILE A 226 -3.23 15.57 -3.60
N CYS A 227 -4.26 16.40 -3.68
CA CYS A 227 -5.29 16.49 -2.63
C CYS A 227 -5.95 15.14 -2.35
N PHE A 228 -6.24 14.36 -3.40
CA PHE A 228 -6.85 13.06 -3.27
C PHE A 228 -5.91 12.03 -2.63
N ILE A 229 -4.66 11.92 -3.11
CA ILE A 229 -3.66 10.99 -2.58
C ILE A 229 -3.15 11.41 -1.20
N PHE A 230 -3.15 12.69 -0.87
CA PHE A 230 -2.76 13.20 0.45
C PHE A 230 -3.59 12.52 1.55
N CYS A 231 -4.89 12.31 1.33
CA CYS A 231 -5.76 11.61 2.28
C CYS A 231 -5.31 10.15 2.57
N GLN A 232 -4.62 9.48 1.65
CA GLN A 232 -4.12 8.11 1.84
C GLN A 232 -3.08 8.00 2.96
N GLY A 233 -2.29 9.06 3.20
CA GLY A 233 -1.31 9.08 4.29
C GLY A 233 -1.94 9.14 5.68
N PHE A 234 -3.25 9.40 5.77
CA PHE A 234 -4.03 9.26 7.00
C PHE A 234 -4.78 7.93 7.02
N ILE A 235 -5.44 7.56 5.92
CA ILE A 235 -6.32 6.38 5.90
C ILE A 235 -5.54 5.09 6.16
N PHE A 236 -4.48 4.84 5.39
CA PHE A 236 -3.79 3.55 5.44
C PHE A 236 -3.06 3.29 6.77
N PRO A 237 -2.27 4.23 7.33
CA PRO A 237 -1.61 4.01 8.61
C PRO A 237 -2.60 3.73 9.75
N ASN A 238 -3.69 4.51 9.85
CA ASN A 238 -4.70 4.32 10.89
C ASN A 238 -5.48 3.02 10.71
N ALA A 239 -5.92 2.69 9.49
CA ALA A 239 -6.59 1.42 9.23
C ALA A 239 -5.67 0.22 9.51
N SER A 240 -4.40 0.28 9.10
CA SER A 240 -3.43 -0.78 9.37
C SER A 240 -3.20 -0.98 10.88
N ALA A 241 -3.14 0.10 11.66
CA ALA A 241 -2.98 0.02 13.11
C ALA A 241 -4.18 -0.69 13.77
N PHE A 242 -5.42 -0.31 13.40
CA PHE A 242 -6.61 -0.97 13.92
C PHE A 242 -6.74 -2.43 13.49
N ALA A 243 -6.34 -2.77 12.26
CA ALA A 243 -6.34 -4.14 11.79
C ALA A 243 -5.36 -5.01 12.61
N MET A 244 -4.21 -4.44 12.98
CA MET A 244 -3.14 -5.16 13.68
C MET A 244 -3.37 -5.26 15.20
N ALA A 245 -4.14 -4.35 15.79
CA ALA A 245 -4.34 -4.27 17.24
C ALA A 245 -4.76 -5.59 17.94
N PRO A 246 -5.61 -6.46 17.36
CA PRO A 246 -5.98 -7.73 18.01
C PRO A 246 -4.87 -8.79 18.05
N PHE A 247 -3.71 -8.58 17.40
CA PHE A 247 -2.71 -9.62 17.16
C PHE A 247 -1.34 -9.29 17.76
N GLU A 248 -1.15 -9.62 19.03
CA GLU A 248 0.17 -9.58 19.66
C GLU A 248 1.00 -10.83 19.32
N LYS A 249 0.44 -12.02 19.56
CA LYS A 249 1.14 -13.31 19.36
C LYS A 249 1.29 -13.69 17.88
N ASN A 250 0.33 -13.30 17.03
CA ASN A 250 0.26 -13.66 15.61
C ASN A 250 0.53 -12.48 14.66
N ALA A 251 1.20 -11.42 15.14
CA ALA A 251 1.46 -10.20 14.38
C ALA A 251 2.10 -10.43 12.99
N GLY A 252 2.98 -11.44 12.87
CA GLY A 252 3.60 -11.79 11.58
C GLY A 252 2.58 -12.21 10.53
N SER A 253 1.69 -13.14 10.86
CA SER A 253 0.63 -13.60 9.96
C SER A 253 -0.37 -12.50 9.63
N ALA A 254 -0.71 -11.64 10.61
CA ALA A 254 -1.59 -10.51 10.39
C ALA A 254 -1.00 -9.47 9.41
N SER A 255 0.28 -9.12 9.57
CA SER A 255 0.96 -8.19 8.67
C SER A 255 1.09 -8.75 7.25
N ALA A 256 1.42 -10.05 7.12
CA ALA A 256 1.52 -10.72 5.82
C ALA A 256 0.16 -10.75 5.10
N LEU A 257 -0.93 -11.05 5.82
CA LEU A 257 -2.28 -11.06 5.26
C LEU A 257 -2.77 -9.66 4.87
N LEU A 258 -2.44 -8.64 5.67
CA LEU A 258 -2.73 -7.24 5.33
C LEU A 258 -2.05 -6.83 4.02
N GLY A 259 -0.75 -7.12 3.88
CA GLY A 259 -0.01 -6.85 2.66
C GLY A 259 -0.54 -7.64 1.45
N PHE A 260 -0.91 -8.91 1.66
CA PHE A 260 -1.54 -9.73 0.63
C PHE A 260 -2.86 -9.13 0.11
N LEU A 261 -3.75 -8.70 1.01
CA LEU A 261 -5.01 -8.04 0.64
C LEU A 261 -4.75 -6.75 -0.14
N GLN A 262 -3.80 -5.93 0.32
CA GLN A 262 -3.40 -4.70 -0.37
C GLN A 262 -2.89 -4.99 -1.79
N MET A 263 -2.04 -6.01 -1.96
CA MET A 263 -1.47 -6.38 -3.25
C MET A 263 -2.53 -6.94 -4.22
N ILE A 264 -3.44 -7.80 -3.74
CA ILE A 264 -4.54 -8.32 -4.57
C ILE A 264 -5.43 -7.19 -5.05
N VAL A 265 -5.82 -6.31 -4.14
CA VAL A 265 -6.70 -5.20 -4.46
C VAL A 265 -6.00 -4.22 -5.41
N GLY A 266 -4.71 -3.95 -5.20
CA GLY A 266 -3.90 -3.14 -6.10
C GLY A 266 -3.74 -3.75 -7.49
N ALA A 267 -3.53 -5.06 -7.57
CA ALA A 267 -3.48 -5.78 -8.84
C ALA A 267 -4.83 -5.74 -9.58
N ALA A 268 -5.94 -5.94 -8.85
CA ALA A 268 -7.28 -5.86 -9.41
C ALA A 268 -7.61 -4.44 -9.90
N SER A 269 -7.26 -3.39 -9.16
CA SER A 269 -7.49 -2.01 -9.59
C SER A 269 -6.62 -1.61 -10.77
N SER A 270 -5.37 -2.08 -10.82
CA SER A 270 -4.47 -1.87 -11.96
C SER A 270 -4.97 -2.59 -13.22
N ALA A 271 -5.44 -3.83 -13.08
CA ALA A 271 -6.05 -4.57 -14.19
C ALA A 271 -7.33 -3.88 -14.68
N LEU A 272 -8.19 -3.43 -13.76
CA LEU A 272 -9.40 -2.67 -14.10
C LEU A 272 -9.05 -1.38 -14.85
N MET A 273 -8.06 -0.62 -14.37
CA MET A 273 -7.58 0.60 -15.03
C MET A 273 -7.06 0.32 -16.44
N SER A 274 -6.38 -0.81 -16.66
CA SER A 274 -5.78 -1.19 -17.94
C SER A 274 -6.82 -1.47 -19.05
N ILE A 275 -8.09 -1.74 -18.68
CA ILE A 275 -9.19 -1.93 -19.63
C ILE A 275 -9.63 -0.59 -20.23
N PHE A 276 -9.52 0.51 -19.47
CA PHE A 276 -9.96 1.84 -19.89
C PHE A 276 -8.80 2.65 -20.48
N GLN A 277 -8.55 2.43 -21.78
CA GLN A 277 -7.55 3.21 -22.53
C GLN A 277 -8.12 4.56 -23.00
N GLU A 278 -9.35 4.58 -23.53
CA GLU A 278 -10.02 5.84 -23.92
C GLU A 278 -10.64 6.54 -22.69
N GLY A 279 -10.50 7.87 -22.57
CA GLY A 279 -11.07 8.64 -21.45
C GLY A 279 -10.38 8.40 -20.11
N SER A 280 -9.07 8.13 -20.13
CA SER A 280 -8.28 7.70 -18.97
C SER A 280 -8.44 8.54 -17.70
N LEU A 281 -8.58 9.87 -17.80
CA LEU A 281 -8.72 10.73 -16.63
C LEU A 281 -10.05 10.49 -15.91
N ILE A 282 -11.15 10.34 -16.67
CA ILE A 282 -12.47 10.05 -16.12
C ILE A 282 -12.46 8.64 -15.50
N ALA A 283 -11.92 7.65 -16.20
CA ALA A 283 -11.81 6.29 -15.67
C ALA A 283 -10.97 6.24 -14.39
N MET A 284 -9.81 6.89 -14.36
CA MET A 284 -8.93 6.96 -13.21
C MET A 284 -9.65 7.57 -12.00
N THR A 285 -10.30 8.72 -12.19
CA THR A 285 -11.01 9.43 -11.11
C THR A 285 -12.22 8.64 -10.59
N ILE A 286 -12.97 7.96 -11.46
CA ILE A 286 -14.09 7.09 -11.06
C ILE A 286 -13.60 5.89 -10.27
N ILE A 287 -12.58 5.18 -10.74
CA ILE A 287 -12.04 3.99 -10.04
C ILE A 287 -11.49 4.40 -8.67
N MET A 288 -10.76 5.51 -8.59
CA MET A 288 -10.24 6.04 -7.32
C MET A 288 -11.38 6.40 -6.36
N THR A 289 -12.37 7.16 -6.82
CA THR A 289 -13.48 7.65 -5.99
C THR A 289 -14.39 6.51 -5.54
N SER A 290 -14.76 5.59 -6.44
CA SER A 290 -15.56 4.42 -6.11
C SER A 290 -14.87 3.51 -5.10
N SER A 291 -13.56 3.27 -5.27
CA SER A 291 -12.76 2.51 -4.29
C SER A 291 -12.78 3.16 -2.90
N THR A 292 -12.59 4.48 -2.83
CA THR A 292 -12.68 5.19 -1.54
C THR A 292 -14.06 5.09 -0.91
N ILE A 293 -15.14 5.23 -1.69
CA ILE A 293 -16.51 5.09 -1.20
C ILE A 293 -16.74 3.66 -0.67
N THR A 294 -16.36 2.64 -1.43
CA THR A 294 -16.48 1.23 -1.02
C THR A 294 -15.69 0.96 0.26
N GLY A 295 -14.44 1.44 0.35
CA GLY A 295 -13.63 1.35 1.55
C GLY A 295 -14.29 2.00 2.77
N TYR A 296 -14.84 3.21 2.59
CA TYR A 296 -15.54 3.92 3.66
C TYR A 296 -16.81 3.20 4.11
N VAL A 297 -17.62 2.68 3.18
CA VAL A 297 -18.82 1.89 3.49
C VAL A 297 -18.46 0.65 4.30
N ILE A 298 -17.44 -0.11 3.88
CA ILE A 298 -16.98 -1.31 4.61
C ILE A 298 -16.53 -0.94 6.02
N PHE A 299 -15.76 0.13 6.15
CA PHE A 299 -15.32 0.66 7.45
C PHE A 299 -16.52 1.00 8.35
N ARG A 300 -17.50 1.78 7.85
CA ARG A 300 -18.68 2.20 8.63
C ARG A 300 -19.60 1.04 9.01
N LEU A 301 -19.78 0.06 8.12
CA LEU A 301 -20.58 -1.13 8.40
C LEU A 301 -19.89 -2.03 9.43
N GLY A 302 -18.57 -2.21 9.32
CA GLY A 302 -17.81 -2.98 10.29
C GLY A 302 -17.79 -2.32 11.67
N GLU A 303 -17.63 -1.00 11.76
CA GLU A 303 -17.76 -0.26 13.02
C GLU A 303 -19.10 -0.51 13.70
N ARG A 304 -20.21 -0.34 12.96
CA ARG A 304 -21.55 -0.58 13.50
C ARG A 304 -21.71 -2.00 14.04
N LYS A 305 -21.19 -3.00 13.34
CA LYS A 305 -21.24 -4.40 13.79
C LYS A 305 -20.45 -4.62 15.08
N MET A 306 -19.27 -4.01 15.20
CA MET A 306 -18.45 -4.13 16.41
C MET A 306 -19.09 -3.41 17.59
N ASP A 307 -19.62 -2.20 17.37
CA ASP A 307 -20.31 -1.42 18.41
C ASP A 307 -21.57 -2.18 18.90
N GLN A 308 -22.36 -2.77 17.99
CA GLN A 308 -23.52 -3.60 18.35
C GLN A 308 -23.14 -4.86 19.14
N ALA A 309 -22.07 -5.55 18.74
CA ALA A 309 -21.60 -6.74 19.45
C ALA A 309 -21.11 -6.39 20.87
N ALA A 310 -20.43 -5.25 21.03
CA ALA A 310 -19.99 -4.76 22.34
C ALA A 310 -21.19 -4.41 23.24
N SER A 311 -22.19 -3.69 22.72
CA SER A 311 -23.40 -3.37 23.49
C SER A 311 -24.18 -4.63 23.89
N ALA A 312 -24.31 -5.61 23.00
CA ALA A 312 -24.98 -6.88 23.31
C ALA A 312 -24.25 -7.69 24.39
N ALA A 313 -22.91 -7.67 24.39
CA ALA A 313 -22.11 -8.32 25.40
C ALA A 313 -22.27 -7.68 26.79
N LEU A 314 -22.30 -6.34 26.86
CA LEU A 314 -22.53 -5.62 28.12
C LEU A 314 -23.91 -5.92 28.71
N VAL A 315 -24.96 -5.94 27.88
CA VAL A 315 -26.32 -6.30 28.34
C VAL A 315 -26.35 -7.73 28.87
N ALA A 316 -25.69 -8.68 28.20
CA ALA A 316 -25.63 -10.06 28.67
C ALA A 316 -24.84 -10.22 29.99
N GLU A 317 -23.82 -9.39 30.21
CA GLU A 317 -23.04 -9.35 31.45
C GLU A 317 -23.87 -8.77 32.61
N GLU A 318 -24.60 -7.67 32.37
CA GLU A 318 -25.56 -7.09 33.32
C GLU A 318 -26.69 -8.07 33.69
N ASP A 319 -27.21 -8.81 32.70
CA ASP A 319 -28.24 -9.84 32.93
C ASP A 319 -27.70 -11.00 33.79
N LEU A 320 -26.45 -11.43 33.57
CA LEU A 320 -25.80 -12.47 34.37
C LEU A 320 -25.56 -12.02 35.81
N GLU A 321 -25.06 -10.79 36.01
CA GLU A 321 -24.86 -10.21 37.35
C GLU A 321 -26.19 -10.07 38.11
N MET A 322 -27.29 -9.73 37.43
CA MET A 322 -28.62 -9.72 38.05
C MET A 322 -29.08 -11.12 38.47
N ILE A 323 -28.77 -12.17 37.71
CA ILE A 323 -29.17 -13.55 38.04
C ILE A 323 -28.34 -14.10 39.20
N GLU A 324 -27.04 -13.80 39.27
CA GLU A 324 -26.15 -14.26 40.35
C GLU A 324 -26.30 -13.46 41.66
N GLY A 325 -26.96 -12.29 41.62
CA GLY A 325 -27.26 -11.45 42.78
C GLY A 325 -28.48 -11.84 43.61
N PHE A 326 -29.21 -12.90 43.24
CA PHE A 326 -30.35 -13.49 43.98
C PHE A 326 -30.01 -14.86 44.57
#